data_AF-A0A920IBT0-F1
#
_entry.id   AF-A0A920IBT0-F1
#
_cell.length_a   1.000
_cell.length_b   1.000
_cell.length_c   1.000
_cell.angle_alpha   90.00
_cell.angle_beta   90.00
_cell.angle_gamma   90.00
#
_symmetry.space_group_name_H-M   'P 1'
#
loop_
_entity.id
_entity.type
_entity.pdbx_description
1 polymer ?
#
loop_
_entity_poly.entity_id
_entity_poly.type
_entity_poly.pdbx_seq_one_letter_code
_entity_poly.pdbx_strand_id
1 'polypeptide(L)'
;MEKSHFEAAGDALSAIRPYLRYINSSQSINDIANGDICAAIMWSGDAFQAAYRAEEAENGHVIDYYIPNEGTNLWFDVMAIPADAKNVDNAYKFVDYMMRADVAAENVNYVWYASGNKAAMPDIDPEILSHPGIYPTKKQGKALCNTCL
;
A
#
# COMPACT_ATOMS: atom_id res chain seq x y z
N MET A 1 24.64 6.95 3.53
CA MET A 1 23.92 8.17 3.11
C MET A 1 24.66 9.37 3.64
N GLU A 2 24.98 10.32 2.77
CA GLU A 2 25.70 11.55 3.15
C GLU A 2 24.72 12.70 3.40
N LYS A 3 25.13 13.71 4.19
CA LYS A 3 24.31 14.90 4.48
C LYS A 3 23.83 15.61 3.21
N SER A 4 24.70 15.68 2.20
CA SER A 4 24.42 16.26 0.88
C SER A 4 23.21 15.64 0.19
N HIS A 5 22.94 14.35 0.40
CA HIS A 5 21.77 13.68 -0.17
C HIS A 5 20.46 14.19 0.46
N PHE A 6 20.46 14.45 1.77
CA PHE A 6 19.29 15.00 2.47
C PHE A 6 19.03 16.45 2.06
N GLU A 7 20.08 17.25 1.86
CA GLU A 7 19.97 18.63 1.38
C GLU A 7 19.36 18.66 -0.04
N ALA A 8 19.89 17.84 -0.96
CA ALA A 8 19.34 17.74 -2.32
C ALA A 8 17.87 17.28 -2.35
N ALA A 9 17.50 16.31 -1.49
CA ALA A 9 16.11 15.89 -1.35
C ALA A 9 15.21 17.00 -0.77
N GLY A 10 15.72 17.74 0.21
CA GLY A 10 15.04 18.90 0.80
C GLY A 10 14.77 19.99 -0.22
N ASP A 11 15.73 20.30 -1.08
CA ASP A 11 15.58 21.29 -2.16
C ASP A 11 14.53 20.85 -3.19
N ALA A 12 14.55 19.58 -3.60
CA ALA A 12 13.56 19.03 -4.52
C ALA A 12 12.13 19.08 -3.95
N LEU A 13 11.94 18.69 -2.69
CA LEU A 13 10.63 18.74 -2.01
C LEU A 13 10.16 20.19 -1.77
N SER A 14 11.09 21.10 -1.48
CA SER A 14 10.77 22.52 -1.30
C SER A 14 10.29 23.17 -2.58
N ALA A 15 10.87 22.80 -3.73
CA ALA A 15 10.48 23.32 -5.04
C ALA A 15 9.02 22.98 -5.40
N ILE A 16 8.51 21.83 -4.95
CA ILE A 16 7.11 21.42 -5.21
C ILE A 16 6.12 21.91 -4.14
N ARG A 17 6.61 22.34 -2.97
CA ARG A 17 5.78 22.67 -1.80
C ARG A 17 4.64 23.67 -2.07
N PRO A 18 4.82 24.74 -2.89
CA PRO A 18 3.74 25.69 -3.20
C PRO A 18 2.58 25.08 -3.99
N TYR A 19 2.80 23.94 -4.66
CA TYR A 19 1.78 23.26 -5.47
C TYR A 19 1.05 22.15 -4.70
N LEU A 20 1.50 21.84 -3.47
CA LEU A 20 0.87 20.83 -2.63
C LEU A 20 -0.36 21.41 -1.93
N ARG A 21 -1.52 20.77 -2.13
CA ARG A 21 -2.75 21.08 -1.38
C ARG A 21 -2.60 20.79 0.11
N TYR A 22 -2.02 19.64 0.45
CA TYR A 22 -1.72 19.23 1.83
C TYR A 22 -0.66 18.12 1.87
N ILE A 23 -0.22 17.78 3.08
CA ILE A 23 0.58 16.59 3.38
C ILE A 23 -0.19 15.80 4.44
N ASN A 24 -0.77 14.68 4.04
CA ASN A 24 -1.58 13.81 4.90
C ASN A 24 -1.52 12.38 4.35
N SER A 25 -1.53 11.37 5.22
CA SER A 25 -1.34 9.98 4.83
C SER A 25 -2.63 9.18 4.61
N SER A 26 -3.81 9.74 4.89
CA SER A 26 -5.09 8.99 4.77
C SER A 26 -6.23 9.80 4.17
N GLN A 27 -6.21 11.13 4.28
CA GLN A 27 -7.26 11.99 3.74
C GLN A 27 -7.42 11.84 2.22
N SER A 28 -6.32 11.60 1.49
CA SER A 28 -6.32 11.46 0.04
C SER A 28 -7.21 10.33 -0.49
N ILE A 29 -7.50 9.31 0.32
CA ILE A 29 -8.38 8.19 -0.08
C ILE A 29 -9.77 8.70 -0.46
N ASN A 30 -10.38 9.52 0.40
CA ASN A 30 -11.72 10.04 0.14
C ASN A 30 -11.69 11.20 -0.85
N ASP A 31 -10.70 12.09 -0.74
CA ASP A 31 -10.61 13.26 -1.60
C ASP A 31 -10.44 12.86 -3.07
N ILE A 32 -9.67 11.81 -3.39
CA ILE A 32 -9.52 11.35 -4.78
C ILE A 32 -10.78 10.59 -5.25
N ALA A 33 -11.40 9.78 -4.38
CA ALA A 33 -12.65 9.08 -4.67
C ALA A 33 -13.82 10.02 -4.96
N ASN A 34 -13.84 11.18 -4.32
CA ASN A 34 -14.85 12.22 -4.51
C ASN A 34 -14.51 13.24 -5.62
N GLY A 35 -13.33 13.14 -6.23
CA GLY A 35 -12.88 14.08 -7.26
C GLY A 35 -12.38 15.44 -6.74
N ASP A 36 -12.13 15.59 -5.44
CA ASP A 36 -11.60 16.82 -4.83
C ASP A 36 -10.12 17.05 -5.18
N ILE A 37 -9.38 15.97 -5.47
CA ILE A 37 -8.00 15.98 -5.97
C ILE A 37 -7.87 15.03 -7.17
N CYS A 38 -6.88 15.27 -8.04
CA CYS A 38 -6.65 14.46 -9.24
C CYS A 38 -5.34 13.65 -9.21
N ALA A 39 -4.49 13.87 -8.21
CA ALA A 39 -3.22 13.16 -8.05
C ALA A 39 -2.80 13.14 -6.58
N ALA A 40 -2.26 12.01 -6.14
CA ALA A 40 -1.71 11.84 -4.80
C ALA A 40 -0.58 10.81 -4.80
N ILE A 41 0.40 10.99 -3.92
CA ILE A 41 1.33 9.92 -3.55
C ILE A 41 0.61 9.08 -2.49
N MET A 42 0.32 7.82 -2.82
CA MET A 42 -0.49 6.93 -1.99
C MET A 42 0.12 5.54 -1.90
N TRP A 43 -0.20 4.83 -0.82
CA TRP A 43 0.01 3.39 -0.73
C TRP A 43 -0.91 2.66 -1.70
N SER A 44 -0.49 1.49 -2.18
CA SER A 44 -1.17 0.77 -3.25
C SER A 44 -2.61 0.38 -2.89
N GLY A 45 -2.81 -0.35 -1.79
CA GLY A 45 -4.15 -0.76 -1.34
C GLY A 45 -5.09 0.41 -1.03
N ASP A 46 -4.56 1.54 -0.58
CA ASP A 46 -5.35 2.76 -0.33
C ASP A 46 -5.87 3.39 -1.63
N ALA A 47 -5.06 3.35 -2.70
CA ALA A 47 -5.49 3.79 -4.03
C ALA A 47 -6.59 2.85 -4.60
N PHE A 48 -6.48 1.53 -4.39
CA PHE A 48 -7.52 0.58 -4.81
C PHE A 48 -8.81 0.71 -4.01
N GLN A 49 -8.72 0.95 -2.70
CA GLN A 49 -9.89 1.30 -1.90
C GLN A 49 -10.56 2.59 -2.38
N ALA A 50 -9.79 3.61 -2.78
CA ALA A 50 -10.35 4.82 -3.35
C ALA A 50 -11.05 4.55 -4.69
N ALA A 51 -10.46 3.74 -5.57
CA ALA A 51 -11.07 3.31 -6.82
C ALA A 51 -12.39 2.57 -6.58
N TYR A 52 -12.39 1.58 -5.68
CA TYR A 52 -13.58 0.84 -5.31
C TYR A 52 -14.68 1.75 -4.74
N ARG A 53 -14.34 2.71 -3.87
CA ARG A 53 -15.31 3.67 -3.32
C ARG A 53 -15.91 4.57 -4.40
N ALA A 54 -15.14 4.97 -5.40
CA ALA A 54 -15.65 5.77 -6.52
C ALA A 54 -16.62 4.94 -7.39
N GLU A 55 -16.29 3.66 -7.64
CA GLU A 55 -17.17 2.72 -8.34
C GLU A 55 -18.46 2.47 -7.55
N GLU A 56 -18.37 2.17 -6.25
CA GLU A 56 -19.52 1.94 -5.35
C GLU A 56 -20.43 3.16 -5.26
N ALA A 57 -19.87 4.36 -5.29
CA ALA A 57 -20.63 5.61 -5.29
C ALA A 57 -21.29 5.94 -6.64
N GLU A 58 -21.00 5.17 -7.70
CA GLU A 58 -21.46 5.40 -9.07
C GLU A 58 -21.22 6.84 -9.56
N ASN A 59 -20.15 7.48 -9.07
CA ASN A 59 -19.91 8.91 -9.28
C ASN A 59 -19.17 9.23 -10.58
N GLY A 60 -18.75 8.19 -11.33
CA GLY A 60 -18.08 8.30 -12.62
C GLY A 60 -16.60 8.68 -12.54
N HIS A 61 -16.01 8.77 -11.34
CA HIS A 61 -14.58 8.99 -11.18
C HIS A 61 -13.81 7.68 -11.38
N VAL A 62 -12.78 7.74 -12.22
CA VAL A 62 -11.88 6.61 -12.48
C VAL A 62 -10.54 6.91 -11.81
N ILE A 63 -10.08 5.97 -10.99
CA ILE A 63 -8.84 6.10 -10.24
C ILE A 63 -7.92 4.96 -10.63
N ASP A 64 -6.74 5.31 -11.13
CA ASP A 64 -5.69 4.37 -11.49
C ASP A 64 -4.50 4.48 -10.53
N TYR A 65 -3.80 3.37 -10.33
CA TYR A 65 -2.56 3.30 -9.56
C TYR A 65 -1.37 2.98 -10.46
N TYR A 66 -0.30 3.76 -10.34
CA TYR A 66 0.90 3.62 -11.16
C TYR A 66 2.16 3.47 -10.31
N ILE A 67 2.94 2.42 -10.58
CA ILE A 67 4.31 2.28 -10.08
C ILE A 67 5.25 2.99 -11.07
N PRO A 68 6.03 4.01 -10.66
CA PRO A 68 6.97 4.70 -11.53
C PRO A 68 8.02 3.75 -12.15
N ASN A 69 8.46 4.05 -13.37
CA ASN A 69 9.41 3.19 -14.10
C ASN A 69 10.79 3.16 -13.44
N GLU A 70 11.15 4.24 -12.73
CA GLU A 70 12.36 4.39 -11.94
C GLU A 70 12.38 3.48 -10.70
N GLY A 71 11.23 2.91 -10.34
CA GLY A 71 11.01 2.20 -9.09
C GLY A 71 10.36 3.09 -8.03
N THR A 72 10.03 2.49 -6.89
CA THR A 72 9.49 3.16 -5.72
C THR A 72 9.78 2.34 -4.46
N ASN A 73 9.32 2.83 -3.31
CA ASN A 73 9.49 2.16 -2.03
C ASN A 73 8.73 0.81 -1.99
N LEU A 74 9.46 -0.28 -1.70
CA LEU A 74 8.89 -1.56 -1.30
C LEU A 74 8.93 -1.64 0.23
N TRP A 75 7.78 -1.93 0.85
CA TRP A 75 7.61 -1.90 2.29
C TRP A 75 6.82 -3.10 2.79
N PHE A 76 6.94 -3.40 4.08
CA PHE A 76 6.28 -4.51 4.74
C PHE A 76 5.81 -4.06 6.11
N ASP A 77 4.51 -4.16 6.35
CA ASP A 77 3.94 -4.04 7.69
C ASP A 77 4.08 -5.36 8.45
N VAL A 78 4.43 -5.26 9.73
CA VAL A 78 4.67 -6.42 10.60
C VAL A 78 3.93 -6.26 11.91
N MET A 79 3.40 -7.37 12.43
CA MET A 79 2.87 -7.42 13.79
C MET A 79 4.02 -7.67 14.76
N ALA A 80 4.09 -6.86 15.82
CA ALA A 80 5.03 -7.01 16.93
C ALA A 80 4.29 -6.89 18.27
N ILE A 81 4.74 -7.64 19.27
CA ILE A 81 4.21 -7.56 20.64
C ILE A 81 5.13 -6.64 21.46
N PRO A 82 4.63 -5.50 21.99
CA PRO A 82 5.42 -4.64 22.86
C PRO A 82 5.96 -5.36 24.09
N ALA A 83 7.18 -5.03 24.52
CA ALA A 83 7.85 -5.70 25.64
C ALA A 83 7.11 -5.57 26.98
N ASP A 84 6.27 -4.54 27.14
CA ASP A 84 5.49 -4.24 28.34
C ASP A 84 3.99 -4.57 28.20
N ALA A 85 3.61 -5.26 27.12
CA ALA A 85 2.23 -5.64 26.82
C ALA A 85 1.60 -6.42 27.98
N LYS A 86 0.40 -6.01 28.41
CA LYS A 86 -0.29 -6.63 29.55
C LYS A 86 -1.02 -7.92 29.22
N ASN A 87 -1.33 -8.15 27.94
CA ASN A 87 -2.14 -9.27 27.47
C ASN A 87 -1.38 -10.10 26.41
N VAL A 88 -0.20 -10.60 26.75
CA VAL A 88 0.71 -11.30 25.82
C VAL A 88 0.06 -12.53 25.20
N ASP A 89 -0.65 -13.35 26.00
CA ASP A 89 -1.31 -14.56 25.50
C ASP A 89 -2.39 -14.26 24.45
N ASN A 90 -3.14 -13.17 24.62
CA ASN A 90 -4.14 -12.76 23.64
C ASN A 90 -3.49 -12.19 22.37
N ALA A 91 -2.36 -11.49 22.51
CA ALA A 91 -1.61 -11.01 21.35
C ALA A 91 -1.09 -12.19 20.50
N TYR A 92 -0.56 -13.25 21.13
CA TYR A 92 -0.17 -14.47 20.40
C TYR A 92 -1.36 -15.13 19.70
N LYS A 93 -2.51 -15.27 20.37
CA LYS A 93 -3.73 -15.82 19.74
C LYS A 93 -4.20 -14.98 18.55
N PHE A 94 -4.10 -13.65 18.64
CA PHE A 94 -4.46 -12.77 17.53
C PHE A 94 -3.50 -12.93 16.35
N VAL A 95 -2.18 -12.93 16.60
CA VAL A 95 -1.18 -13.16 15.55
C VAL A 95 -1.39 -14.54 14.90
N ASP A 96 -1.62 -15.59 15.68
CA ASP A 96 -1.93 -16.93 15.18
C ASP A 96 -3.18 -16.95 14.29
N TYR A 97 -4.25 -16.30 14.72
CA TYR A 97 -5.48 -16.15 13.92
C TYR A 97 -5.23 -15.45 12.59
N MET A 98 -4.53 -14.32 12.60
CA MET A 98 -4.20 -13.54 11.40
C MET A 98 -3.27 -14.29 10.43
N MET A 99 -2.51 -15.28 10.91
CA MET A 99 -1.65 -16.13 10.08
C MET A 99 -2.37 -17.34 9.46
N ARG A 100 -3.65 -17.57 9.78
CA ARG A 100 -4.43 -18.60 9.06
C ARG A 100 -4.60 -18.22 7.59
N ALA A 101 -4.56 -19.21 6.71
CA ALA A 101 -4.61 -18.99 5.26
C ALA A 101 -5.92 -18.29 4.82
N ASP A 102 -7.05 -18.74 5.35
CA ASP A 102 -8.38 -18.21 5.06
C ASP A 102 -8.54 -16.77 5.53
N VAL A 103 -8.11 -16.48 6.76
CA VAL A 103 -8.15 -15.12 7.33
C VAL A 103 -7.23 -14.16 6.58
N ALA A 104 -6.02 -14.61 6.23
CA ALA A 104 -5.09 -13.80 5.46
C ALA A 104 -5.62 -13.52 4.05
N ALA A 105 -6.25 -14.51 3.38
CA ALA A 105 -6.86 -14.32 2.07
C ALA A 105 -8.05 -13.35 2.12
N GLU A 106 -8.94 -13.48 3.12
CA GLU A 106 -10.06 -12.57 3.33
C GLU A 106 -9.57 -11.12 3.51
N ASN A 107 -8.49 -10.93 4.27
CA ASN A 107 -7.88 -9.62 4.42
C ASN A 107 -7.40 -9.07 3.07
N VAL A 108 -6.63 -9.83 2.29
CA VAL A 108 -6.18 -9.39 0.95
C VAL A 108 -7.36 -9.03 0.05
N ASN A 109 -8.38 -9.86 0.01
CA ASN A 109 -9.57 -9.65 -0.84
C ASN A 109 -10.31 -8.37 -0.48
N TYR A 110 -10.23 -7.94 0.78
CA TYR A 110 -10.85 -6.72 1.26
C TYR A 110 -9.96 -5.47 1.06
N VAL A 111 -8.70 -5.51 1.49
CA VAL A 111 -7.84 -4.30 1.52
C VAL A 111 -6.90 -4.14 0.33
N TRP A 112 -6.79 -5.16 -0.53
CA TRP A 112 -5.99 -5.14 -1.75
C TRP A 112 -4.48 -4.92 -1.52
N TYR A 113 -3.98 -5.32 -0.35
CA TYR A 113 -2.54 -5.42 -0.04
C TYR A 113 -2.09 -6.87 -0.15
N ALA A 114 -0.92 -7.10 -0.77
CA ALA A 114 -0.36 -8.44 -0.92
C ALA A 114 -0.04 -9.08 0.44
N SER A 115 -0.31 -10.37 0.57
CA SER A 115 -0.02 -11.11 1.80
C SER A 115 1.36 -11.78 1.75
N GLY A 116 2.07 -11.75 2.88
CA GLY A 116 3.26 -12.57 3.11
C GLY A 116 2.95 -14.05 3.36
N ASN A 117 1.67 -14.44 3.48
CA ASN A 117 1.25 -15.80 3.74
C ASN A 117 1.08 -16.58 2.42
N LYS A 118 2.08 -17.39 2.08
CA LYS A 118 2.03 -18.23 0.87
C LYS A 118 0.83 -19.19 0.85
N ALA A 119 0.36 -19.65 2.00
CA ALA A 119 -0.77 -20.58 2.08
C ALA A 119 -2.11 -19.93 1.74
N ALA A 120 -2.21 -18.59 1.81
CA ALA A 120 -3.41 -17.83 1.47
C ALA A 120 -3.61 -17.68 -0.06
N MET A 121 -2.54 -17.78 -0.84
CA MET A 121 -2.55 -17.52 -2.29
C MET A 121 -3.66 -18.23 -3.08
N PRO A 122 -4.02 -19.50 -2.80
CA PRO A 122 -5.10 -20.18 -3.53
C PRO A 122 -6.49 -19.57 -3.32
N ASP A 123 -6.71 -18.86 -2.21
CA ASP A 123 -8.02 -18.32 -1.79
C ASP A 123 -8.16 -16.81 -2.06
N ILE A 124 -7.13 -16.19 -2.65
CA ILE A 124 -7.14 -14.77 -3.05
C ILE A 124 -7.81 -14.64 -4.43
N ASP A 125 -8.59 -13.59 -4.61
CA ASP A 125 -9.27 -13.29 -5.88
C ASP A 125 -8.27 -13.25 -7.06
N PRO A 126 -8.52 -13.98 -8.16
CA PRO A 126 -7.69 -13.94 -9.36
C PRO A 126 -7.44 -12.52 -9.91
N GLU A 127 -8.41 -11.62 -9.79
CA GLU A 127 -8.26 -10.23 -10.19
C GLU A 127 -7.10 -9.57 -9.43
N ILE A 128 -7.10 -9.71 -8.10
CA ILE A 128 -6.07 -9.17 -7.21
C ILE A 128 -4.72 -9.83 -7.48
N LEU A 129 -4.68 -11.17 -7.61
CA LEU A 129 -3.44 -11.90 -7.90
C LEU A 129 -2.80 -11.49 -9.22
N SER A 130 -3.61 -11.12 -10.21
CA SER A 130 -3.14 -10.68 -11.53
C SER A 130 -2.79 -9.19 -11.58
N HIS A 131 -3.20 -8.40 -10.58
CA HIS A 131 -3.05 -6.96 -10.59
C HIS A 131 -1.58 -6.53 -10.36
N PRO A 132 -0.90 -5.90 -11.33
CA PRO A 132 0.53 -5.60 -11.25
C PRO A 132 0.88 -4.51 -10.22
N GLY A 133 -0.12 -3.76 -9.75
CA GLY A 133 0.04 -2.82 -8.63
C GLY A 133 0.03 -3.47 -7.24
N ILE A 134 -0.37 -4.75 -7.15
CA ILE A 134 -0.46 -5.51 -5.90
C ILE A 134 0.59 -6.62 -5.89
N TYR A 135 0.63 -7.41 -6.97
CA TYR A 135 1.64 -8.43 -7.23
C TYR A 135 2.50 -7.99 -8.43
N PRO A 136 3.60 -7.26 -8.20
CA PRO A 136 4.42 -6.70 -9.28
C PRO A 136 4.96 -7.77 -10.21
N THR A 137 5.01 -7.46 -11.50
CA THR A 137 5.70 -8.31 -12.48
C THR A 137 7.18 -8.46 -12.13
N LYS A 138 7.86 -9.50 -12.64
CA LYS A 138 9.31 -9.66 -12.44
C LYS A 138 10.12 -8.41 -12.82
N LYS A 139 9.70 -7.68 -13.86
CA LYS A 139 10.35 -6.43 -14.28
C LYS A 139 10.17 -5.33 -13.23
N GLN A 140 8.95 -5.11 -12.75
CA GLN A 140 8.67 -4.13 -11.69
C GLN A 140 9.35 -4.52 -10.38
N GLY A 141 9.31 -5.80 -10.00
CA GLY A 141 9.97 -6.31 -8.80
C GLY A 141 11.47 -6.02 -8.76
N LYS A 142 12.16 -6.12 -9.91
CA LYS A 142 13.58 -5.70 -10.00
C LYS A 142 13.76 -4.21 -9.77
N ALA A 143 12.90 -3.36 -10.32
CA ALA A 143 12.96 -1.91 -10.10
C ALA A 143 12.64 -1.52 -8.64
N LEU A 144 11.76 -2.27 -7.96
CA LEU A 144 11.40 -2.08 -6.56
C LEU A 144 12.49 -2.54 -5.60
N CYS A 145 13.17 -3.65 -5.90
CA CYS A 145 14.30 -4.11 -5.13
C CYS A 145 15.36 -4.76 -6.01
N ASN A 146 16.44 -4.00 -6.24
CA ASN A 146 17.58 -4.41 -7.05
C ASN A 146 18.38 -5.60 -6.46
N THR A 147 18.07 -6.04 -5.23
CA THR A 147 18.76 -7.14 -4.53
C THR A 147 17.83 -8.26 -4.03
N CYS A 148 16.51 -8.16 -4.23
CA CYS A 148 15.54 -9.11 -3.63
C CYS A 148 15.08 -10.23 -4.56
N LEU A 149 15.55 -10.28 -5.82
CA LEU A 149 15.12 -11.27 -6.83
C LEU A 149 16.28 -11.80 -7.67
#